data_AF-A0A5E4CHU6-F1
#
_entry.id   AF-A0A5E4CHU6-F1
#
_cell.length_a   1.000
_cell.length_b   1.000
_cell.length_c   1.000
_cell.angle_alpha   90.00
_cell.angle_beta   90.00
_cell.angle_gamma   90.00
#
_symmetry.space_group_name_H-M   'P 1'
#
loop_
_entity.id
_entity.type
_entity.pdbx_description
1 polymer ?
#
loop_
_entity_poly.entity_id
_entity_poly.type
_entity_poly.pdbx_seq_one_letter_code
_entity_poly.pdbx_strand_id
1 'polypeptide(L)' 'VLHNGLIMEMKHPTVGKISVPGPAVRYSKFKMSEARPPPLLGQHTTCILKEVLGYDDRAVGELLSAGVVTQHKTK' A
#
# COMPACT_ATOMS: atom_id res chain seq x y z
N VAL A 1 25.94 -2.69 10.02
CA VAL A 1 24.50 -2.33 10.11
C VAL A 1 23.82 -2.39 8.74
N LEU A 2 24.28 -1.64 7.73
CA LEU A 2 23.70 -1.69 6.37
C LEU A 2 23.75 -3.08 5.72
N HIS A 3 24.87 -3.81 5.86
CA HIS A 3 25.02 -5.17 5.30
C HIS A 3 24.06 -6.22 5.90
N ASN A 4 23.43 -5.92 7.03
CA ASN A 4 22.46 -6.81 7.68
C ASN A 4 21.04 -6.63 7.16
N GLY A 5 20.78 -5.64 6.29
CA GLY A 5 19.44 -5.33 5.79
C GLY A 5 18.51 -4.72 6.85
N LEU A 6 19.08 -4.26 7.98
CA LEU A 6 18.32 -3.68 9.09
C LEU A 6 17.85 -2.24 8.81
N ILE A 7 18.40 -1.60 7.79
CA ILE A 7 17.92 -0.33 7.25
C ILE A 7 17.53 -0.61 5.80
N MET A 8 16.26 -0.38 5.49
CA MET A 8 15.71 -0.55 4.14
C MET A 8 15.29 0.81 3.61
N GLU A 9 15.47 1.01 2.31
CA GLU A 9 15.03 2.22 1.63
C GLU A 9 13.78 1.92 0.82
N MET A 10 12.83 2.86 0.81
CA MET A 10 11.65 2.81 -0.04
C MET A 10 11.37 4.19 -0.64
N LYS A 11 10.71 4.24 -1.79
CA LYS A 11 10.17 5.47 -2.37
C LYS A 11 8.70 5.59 -2.00
N HIS A 12 8.38 6.52 -1.11
CA HIS A 12 7.01 6.87 -0.77
C HIS A 12 6.42 7.82 -1.83
N PRO A 13 5.17 7.62 -2.28
CA PRO A 13 4.56 8.46 -3.31
C PRO A 13 4.45 9.95 -2.92
N THR A 14 4.29 10.26 -1.63
CA THR A 14 4.16 11.65 -1.13
C THR A 14 5.45 12.25 -0.57
N VAL A 15 6.21 11.49 0.23
CA VAL A 15 7.41 11.99 0.95
C VAL A 15 8.73 11.65 0.25
N GLY A 16 8.70 10.94 -0.88
CA GLY A 16 9.91 10.61 -1.63
C GLY A 16 10.71 9.47 -1.00
N LYS A 17 12.04 9.51 -1.14
CA LYS A 17 12.91 8.44 -0.65
C LYS A 17 13.05 8.52 0.87
N ILE A 18 12.71 7.45 1.57
CA ILE A 18 12.81 7.35 3.03
C ILE A 18 13.49 6.04 3.45
N SER A 19 14.11 6.06 4.63
CA SER A 19 14.71 4.88 5.25
C SER A 19 13.86 4.40 6.41
N VAL A 20 13.61 3.10 6.48
CA VAL A 20 12.84 2.45 7.56
C VAL A 20 13.64 1.29 8.16
N PRO A 21 13.36 0.92 9.42
CA PRO A 21 13.90 -0.31 9.99
C PRO A 21 13.41 -1.52 9.18
N GLY A 22 14.36 -2.38 8.80
CA GLY A 22 14.06 -3.71 8.30
C GLY A 22 13.70 -4.67 9.43
N PRO A 23 13.25 -5.89 9.11
CA PRO A 23 12.94 -6.89 10.12
C PRO A 23 14.15 -7.26 10.99
N ALA A 24 13.93 -7.40 12.30
CA ALA A 24 15.01 -7.63 13.27
C ALA A 24 15.62 -9.04 13.22
N VAL A 25 14.90 -10.01 12.65
CA VAL A 25 15.27 -11.43 12.62
C VAL A 25 15.44 -11.92 11.18
N ARG A 26 16.33 -12.89 10.96
CA ARG A 26 16.55 -13.50 9.65
C ARG A 26 16.16 -14.97 9.67
N TYR A 27 15.53 -15.41 8.58
CA TYR A 27 15.14 -16.80 8.39
C TYR A 27 16.02 -17.42 7.31
N SER A 28 16.49 -18.64 7.53
CA SER A 28 17.36 -19.35 6.58
C SER A 28 16.63 -19.80 5.30
N LYS A 29 15.31 -20.05 5.40
CA LYS A 29 14.47 -20.55 4.31
C LYS A 29 13.46 -19.55 3.76
N PHE A 30 13.39 -18.35 4.34
CA PHE A 30 12.44 -17.31 3.92
C PHE A 30 13.17 -15.99 3.69
N LYS A 31 13.03 -15.45 2.47
CA LYS A 31 13.52 -14.12 2.13
C LYS A 31 12.42 -13.12 2.46
N MET A 32 12.72 -12.18 3.35
CA MET A 32 11.79 -11.11 3.68
C MET A 32 11.59 -10.17 2.50
N SER A 33 10.34 -9.75 2.32
CA SER A 33 9.93 -8.83 1.26
C SER A 33 10.63 -7.49 1.39
N GLU A 34 10.83 -6.84 0.24
CA GLU A 34 11.32 -5.46 0.19
C GLU A 34 10.34 -4.50 0.87
N ALA A 35 10.87 -3.39 1.37
CA ALA A 35 10.11 -2.36 2.04
C ALA A 35 9.23 -1.65 0.99
N ARG A 36 7.91 -1.75 1.14
CA ARG A 36 6.95 -1.06 0.28
C ARG A 36 6.33 0.11 1.05
N PRO A 37 6.00 1.21 0.37
CA PRO A 37 5.33 2.32 1.02
C PRO A 37 3.97 1.88 1.56
N PRO A 38 3.56 2.40 2.73
CA PRO A 38 2.21 2.22 3.22
C PRO A 38 1.20 2.75 2.19
N PRO A 39 0.00 2.15 2.10
CA PRO A 39 -1.02 2.62 1.20
C PRO A 39 -1.47 4.03 1.60
N LEU A 40 -1.75 4.85 0.59
CA LEU A 40 -2.39 6.14 0.79
C LEU A 40 -3.85 5.96 1.22
N LEU A 41 -4.41 7.00 1.85
CA LEU A 41 -5.81 7.02 2.25
C LEU A 41 -6.69 6.78 1.02
N GLY A 42 -7.46 5.68 1.02
CA GLY A 42 -8.35 5.33 -0.07
C GLY A 42 -7.65 4.78 -1.32
N GLN A 43 -6.37 4.38 -1.27
CA GLN A 43 -5.63 3.85 -2.43
C GLN A 43 -6.25 2.59 -3.02
N HIS A 44 -6.90 1.77 -2.21
CA HIS A 44 -7.46 0.48 -2.64
C HIS A 44 -8.99 0.42 -2.48
N THR A 45 -9.67 1.54 -2.27
CA THR A 45 -11.12 1.58 -2.01
C THR A 45 -11.91 0.88 -3.12
N THR A 46 -11.69 1.25 -4.39
CA THR A 46 -12.42 0.66 -5.51
C THR A 46 -12.06 -0.80 -5.74
N CYS A 47 -10.79 -1.18 -5.52
CA CYS A 47 -10.33 -2.56 -5.65
C CYS A 47 -11.06 -3.45 -4.63
N ILE A 48 -11.10 -3.06 -3.36
CA ILE A 48 -11.81 -3.82 -2.32
C ILE A 48 -13.32 -3.87 -2.58
N LEU A 49 -13.95 -2.75 -2.93
CA LEU A 49 -15.39 -2.72 -3.19
C LEU A 49 -15.78 -3.67 -4.34
N LYS A 50 -14.98 -3.74 -5.40
CA LYS A 50 -15.28 -4.57 -6.57
C LYS A 50 -14.84 -6.02 -6.40
N GLU A 51 -13.57 -6.24 -6.08
CA GLU A 51 -12.95 -7.56 -6.12
C GLU A 51 -13.26 -8.40 -4.88
N VAL A 52 -13.39 -7.76 -3.71
CA VAL A 52 -13.62 -8.46 -2.44
C VAL A 52 -15.10 -8.45 -2.08
N LEU A 53 -15.77 -7.31 -2.24
CA LEU A 53 -17.18 -7.17 -1.87
C LEU A 53 -18.15 -7.37 -3.04
N GLY A 54 -17.67 -7.49 -4.29
CA GLY A 54 -18.49 -7.83 -5.44
C GLY A 54 -19.40 -6.71 -5.95
N TYR A 55 -19.12 -5.45 -5.62
CA TYR A 55 -19.91 -4.32 -6.11
C TYR A 55 -19.65 -4.11 -7.61
N ASP A 56 -20.70 -3.76 -8.35
CA ASP A 56 -20.58 -3.39 -9.75
C ASP A 56 -20.04 -1.96 -9.93
N ASP A 57 -19.64 -1.63 -11.15
CA ASP A 57 -19.08 -0.31 -11.48
C ASP A 57 -20.06 0.83 -11.18
N ARG A 58 -21.36 0.56 -11.31
CA ARG A 58 -22.41 1.55 -11.09
C ARG A 58 -22.54 1.90 -9.61
N ALA A 59 -22.69 0.91 -8.74
CA ALA A 59 -22.81 1.12 -7.31
C ALA A 59 -21.57 1.80 -6.72
N VAL A 60 -20.37 1.39 -7.16
CA VAL A 60 -19.12 2.06 -6.74
C VAL A 60 -19.09 3.52 -7.22
N GLY A 61 -19.54 3.79 -8.45
CA GLY A 61 -19.66 5.14 -8.99
C GLY A 61 -20.62 6.04 -8.21
N GLU A 62 -21.75 5.50 -7.77
CA GLU A 62 -22.74 6.20 -6.93
C GLU A 62 -22.14 6.57 -5.57
N LEU A 63 -21.44 5.63 -4.90
CA LEU A 63 -20.78 5.88 -3.61
C LEU A 63 -19.68 6.95 -3.69
N LEU A 64 -18.91 6.94 -4.78
CA LEU A 64 -17.88 7.96 -5.04
C LEU A 64 -18.51 9.33 -5.30
N SER A 65 -19.57 9.37 -6.11
CA SER A 65 -20.26 10.62 -6.46
C SER A 65 -20.99 11.24 -5.26
N ALA A 66 -21.51 10.39 -4.37
CA ALA A 66 -22.13 10.82 -3.11
C ALA A 66 -21.10 11.24 -2.03
N GLY A 67 -19.80 11.06 -2.27
CA GLY A 67 -18.75 11.40 -1.30
C GLY A 67 -18.68 10.49 -0.08
N VAL A 68 -19.38 9.35 -0.10
CA VAL A 68 -19.38 8.36 0.99
C VAL A 68 -18.04 7.63 1.07
N VAL A 69 -17.41 7.41 -0.08
CA VAL A 69 -16.10 6.78 -0.19
C VAL A 69 -15.18 7.64 -1.07
N THR A 70 -13.87 7.49 -0.87
CA THR A 70 -12.87 8.17 -1.69
C THR A 70 -11.89 7.17 -2.30
N GLN A 71 -11.49 7.41 -3.55
CA GLN A 71 -10.46 6.65 -4.23
C GLN A 71 -9.27 7.54 -4.50
N HIS A 72 -8.13 7.18 -3.93
CA HIS A 72 -6.88 7.84 -4.24
C HIS A 72 -6.31 7.27 -5.54
N LYS A 73 -6.23 8.09 -6.57
CA LYS A 73 -5.58 7.74 -7.84
C LYS A 73 -4.07 7.91 -7.66
N THR A 74 -3.36 6.79 -7.48
CA THR A 74 -1.89 6.79 -7.58
C THR A 74 -1.50 7.17 -9.02
N LYS A 75 -0.67 8.20 -9.17
CA LYS A 75 0.01 8.54 -10.43
C LYS A 75 1.22 7.64 -10.65
#